data_AF-A0A090TCE2-F1
#
_entry.id   AF-A0A090TCE2-F1
#
_cell.length_a   1.000
_cell.length_b   1.000
_cell.length_c   1.000
_cell.angle_alpha   90.00
_cell.angle_beta   90.00
_cell.angle_gamma   90.00
#
_symmetry.space_group_name_H-M   'P 1'
#
loop_
_entity.id
_entity.type
_entity.pdbx_description
1 polymer ?
#
loop_
_entity_poly.entity_id
_entity_poly.type
_entity_poly.pdbx_seq_one_letter_code
_entity_poly.pdbx_strand_id
1 'polypeptide(L)' 'MVTRFGQNTIKELEVARDRFQLAGINVKGVIFNAIEKKASSSYGYGYYNYSYTSNEK' A
#
# COMPACT_ATOMS: atom_id res chain seq x y z
N MET A 1 -2.57 -6.47 6.91
CA MET A 1 -1.28 -6.74 6.25
C MET A 1 -0.71 -5.42 5.74
N VAL A 2 0.58 -5.16 5.94
CA VAL A 2 1.27 -3.97 5.42
C VAL A 2 2.35 -4.43 4.44
N THR A 3 2.42 -3.79 3.27
CA THR A 3 3.41 -4.10 2.24
C THR A 3 4.11 -2.84 1.77
N ARG A 4 5.38 -2.94 1.40
CA ARG A 4 6.16 -1.79 0.95
C ARG A 4 6.04 -1.60 -0.55
N PHE A 5 5.64 -0.40 -0.96
CA PHE A 5 5.46 -0.05 -2.37
C PHE A 5 6.76 -0.22 -3.16
N GLY A 6 6.68 -0.91 -4.31
CA GLY A 6 7.82 -1.12 -5.21
C GLY A 6 8.92 -2.05 -4.68
N GLN A 7 8.73 -2.66 -3.51
CA GLN A 7 9.71 -3.56 -2.87
C GLN A 7 9.15 -4.98 -2.76
N ASN A 8 7.91 -5.14 -2.26
CA ASN A 8 7.27 -6.45 -2.21
C ASN A 8 6.65 -6.81 -3.56
N THR A 9 6.90 -8.03 -4.01
CA THR A 9 6.37 -8.59 -5.26
C THR A 9 4.98 -9.18 -5.05
N ILE A 10 4.18 -9.26 -6.12
CA ILE A 10 2.82 -9.83 -6.06
C ILE A 10 2.83 -11.27 -5.54
N LYS A 11 3.82 -12.08 -5.92
CA LYS A 11 3.94 -13.48 -5.46
C LYS A 11 4.15 -13.58 -3.95
N GLU A 12 4.94 -12.70 -3.35
CA GLU A 12 5.14 -12.68 -1.90
C GLU A 12 3.85 -12.33 -1.15
N LEU A 13 3.06 -11.41 -1.71
CA LEU A 13 1.73 -11.06 -1.20
C LEU A 13 0.75 -12.25 -1.26
N GLU A 14 0.74 -13.00 -2.36
CA GLU A 14 -0.09 -14.20 -2.51
C GLU A 14 0.27 -15.27 -1.49
N VAL A 15 1.57 -15.59 -1.37
CA VAL A 15 2.05 -16.56 -0.38
C VAL A 15 1.72 -16.12 1.05
N ALA A 16 1.85 -14.83 1.36
CA ALA A 16 1.47 -14.30 2.66
C ALA A 16 -0.03 -14.44 2.91
N ARG A 17 -0.88 -14.10 1.94
CA ARG A 17 -2.34 -14.26 2.04
C ARG A 17 -2.72 -15.72 2.28
N ASP A 18 -2.14 -16.64 1.53
CA ASP A 18 -2.45 -18.07 1.64
C ASP A 18 -2.07 -18.62 3.02
N ARG A 19 -0.95 -18.15 3.59
CA ARG A 19 -0.56 -18.49 4.98
C ARG A 19 -1.57 -17.99 6.01
N PHE A 20 -2.09 -16.77 5.85
CA PHE A 20 -3.14 -16.26 6.74
C PHE A 20 -4.43 -17.07 6.61
N GLN A 21 -4.79 -17.47 5.39
CA GLN A 21 -5.97 -18.31 5.16
C GLN A 21 -5.84 -19.69 5.79
N LEU A 22 -4.67 -20.32 5.70
CA LEU A 22 -4.36 -21.58 6.39
C LEU A 22 -4.44 -21.45 7.92
N ALA A 23 -4.13 -20.27 8.46
CA ALA A 23 -4.29 -19.96 9.88
C ALA A 23 -5.74 -19.59 10.27
N GLY A 24 -6.70 -19.66 9.34
CA GLY A 24 -8.10 -19.28 9.56
C GLY A 24 -8.33 -17.77 9.67
N ILE A 25 -7.35 -16.95 9.27
CA ILE A 25 -7.40 -15.49 9.36
C ILE A 25 -7.86 -14.92 8.01
N ASN A 26 -9.04 -14.29 8.01
CA ASN A 26 -9.54 -13.60 6.82
C ASN A 26 -8.88 -12.21 6.66
N VAL A 27 -8.07 -12.04 5.61
CA VAL A 27 -7.41 -10.78 5.29
C VAL A 27 -8.27 -9.99 4.29
N LYS A 28 -8.88 -8.89 4.76
CA LYS A 28 -9.74 -8.03 3.92
C LYS A 28 -8.99 -7.24 2.84
N GLY A 29 -7.66 -7.12 2.97
CA GLY A 29 -6.82 -6.38 2.04
C GLY A 29 -5.46 -6.03 2.64
N VAL A 30 -4.73 -5.19 1.91
CA VAL A 30 -3.37 -4.77 2.28
C VAL A 30 -3.24 -3.25 2.24
N ILE A 31 -2.36 -2.72 3.10
CA ILE A 31 -2.02 -1.30 3.13
C ILE A 31 -0.61 -1.16 2.57
N PHE A 32 -0.46 -0.38 1.50
CA PHE A 32 0.85 -0.05 0.95
C PHE A 32 1.49 1.09 1.74
N ASN A 33 2.67 0.83 2.32
CA ASN A 33 3.49 1.82 3.01
C ASN A 33 4.65 2.30 2.11
N ALA A 34 5.18 3.49 2.44
CA ALA A 34 6.29 4.14 1.75
C ALA A 34 6.03 4.33 0.25
N ILE A 35 4.81 4.78 -0.10
CA ILE A 35 4.49 5.16 -1.46
C ILE A 35 5.28 6.42 -1.80
N GLU A 36 6.06 6.36 -2.87
CA GLU A 36 6.85 7.46 -3.39
C GLU A 36 6.15 8.09 -4.59
N LYS A 37 6.11 9.44 -4.63
CA LYS A 37 5.66 10.17 -5.81
C LYS A 37 6.74 10.07 -6.89
N LYS A 38 6.53 9.23 -7.91
CA LYS A 38 7.39 9.20 -9.10
C LYS A 38 6.79 10.09 -10.18
N ALA A 39 7.61 10.61 -11.10
CA ALA A 39 7.13 11.42 -12.23
C ALA A 39 6.06 10.69 -13.06
N SER A 40 6.17 9.36 -13.21
CA SER A 40 5.17 8.50 -13.84
C SER A 40 3.89 8.33 -13.01
N SER A 41 3.95 8.53 -11.70
CA SER A 41 2.80 8.50 -10.79
C SER A 41 1.97 9.80 -10.85
N SER A 42 2.53 10.89 -11.40
CA SER A 42 1.85 12.19 -11.50
C SER A 42 0.71 12.20 -12.52
N TYR A 43 0.71 11.26 -13.48
CA TYR A 43 -0.33 11.09 -14.49
C TYR A 43 -1.18 9.83 -14.28
N GLY A 44 -0.82 9.01 -13.27
CA GLY A 44 -1.48 7.75 -12.97
C GLY A 44 -2.55 7.93 -11.89
N TYR A 45 -3.81 7.72 -12.27
CA TYR A 45 -4.95 7.50 -11.38
C TYR A 45 -4.54 6.58 -10.21
N GLY A 46 -4.32 7.12 -9.02
CA GLY A 46 -3.97 6.24 -7.90
C GLY A 46 -3.66 6.89 -6.57
N TYR A 47 -3.23 8.16 -6.52
CA TYR A 47 -2.86 8.75 -5.23
C TYR A 47 -3.13 10.25 -5.14
N TYR A 48 -4.30 10.61 -4.60
CA TYR A 48 -4.57 11.97 -4.13
C TYR A 48 -3.98 12.14 -2.72
N ASN A 49 -2.89 12.91 -2.64
CA ASN A 49 -2.24 13.23 -1.38
C ASN A 49 -2.82 14.56 -0.87
N TYR A 50 -3.68 14.52 0.14
CA TYR A 50 -4.20 15.72 0.80
C TYR A 50 -3.17 16.24 1.80
N SER A 51 -2.67 17.45 1.57
CA SER A 51 -1.84 18.20 2.51
C SER A 51 -2.76 19.00 3.44
N TYR A 52 -2.75 18.70 4.74
CA TYR A 52 -3.32 19.59 5.75
C TYR A 52 -2.23 20.57 6.19
N THR A 53 -2.21 21.74 5.57
CA THR A 53 -1.40 22.88 6.06
C THR A 53 -2.29 23.64 7.04
N SER A 54 -2.15 23.39 8.33
CA SER A 54 -2.68 24.27 9.36
C SER A 54 -1.80 25.51 9.39
N ASN A 55 -2.26 26.58 8.73
CA ASN A 55 -1.71 27.91 8.93
C ASN A 55 -2.02 28.35 10.37
N GLU A 56 -1.13 28.07 11.30
CA GLU A 56 -1.11 28.78 12.58
C GLU A 56 -0.55 30.19 12.33
N LYS A 57 -1.33 31.19 12.74
CA LYS A 57 -1.04 32.62 12.58
C LYS A 57 0.09 33.08 13.49
#